data_AF-A0A5R9B395-F1
#
_entry.id   AF-A0A5R9B395-F1
#
_cell.length_a   1.000
_cell.length_b   1.000
_cell.length_c   1.000
_cell.angle_alpha   90.00
_cell.angle_beta   90.00
_cell.angle_gamma   90.00
#
_symmetry.space_group_name_H-M   'P 1'
#
loop_
_entity.id
_entity.type
_entity.pdbx_description
1 polymer ?
#
loop_
_entity_poly.entity_id
_entity_poly.type
_entity_poly.pdbx_seq_one_letter_code
_entity_poly.pdbx_strand_id
1 'polypeptide(L)'
;MKKTIISILFTDIVVFGSGTVAKAVTIYAEGGLWNYGVGSSYVWSYYNHNSKAHGSTAIGKYASYSGKTRAGVQARASAPKAYWGNQSYYKVY
;
A
#
# COMPACT_ATOMS: atom_id res chain seq x y z
N MET A 1 -31.56 -16.73 5.43
CA MET A 1 -30.68 -15.80 6.17
C MET A 1 -29.78 -15.09 5.16
N LYS A 2 -29.93 -13.77 5.02
CA LYS A 2 -29.26 -12.96 4.00
C LYS A 2 -27.77 -12.83 4.36
N LYS A 3 -26.87 -13.44 3.60
CA LYS A 3 -25.43 -13.16 3.70
C LYS A 3 -25.11 -12.11 2.64
N THR A 4 -24.74 -10.95 3.15
CA THR A 4 -24.46 -9.69 2.47
C THR A 4 -23.55 -9.91 1.26
N ILE A 5 -23.93 -9.30 0.14
CA ILE A 5 -23.12 -9.23 -1.08
C ILE A 5 -21.83 -8.48 -0.73
N ILE A 6 -20.73 -9.22 -0.56
CA ILE A 6 -19.40 -8.62 -0.51
C ILE A 6 -19.03 -8.33 -1.95
N SER A 7 -19.46 -7.16 -2.45
CA SER A 7 -18.92 -6.61 -3.70
C SER A 7 -17.47 -6.20 -3.45
N ILE A 8 -16.54 -7.12 -3.72
CA ILE A 8 -15.11 -6.85 -3.65
C ILE A 8 -14.73 -6.12 -4.94
N LEU A 9 -14.66 -4.79 -4.89
CA LEU A 9 -13.85 -4.07 -5.87
C LEU A 9 -12.38 -4.33 -5.50
N PHE A 10 -11.72 -5.17 -6.31
CA PHE A 10 -10.27 -5.34 -6.29
C PHE A 10 -9.68 -4.23 -7.16
N THR A 11 -8.91 -3.32 -6.58
CA THR A 11 -8.24 -2.30 -7.38
C THR A 11 -6.86 -2.06 -6.77
N ASP A 12 -5.90 -2.87 -7.21
CA ASP A 12 -4.50 -2.71 -6.85
C ASP A 12 -3.90 -1.66 -7.80
N ILE A 13 -3.68 -0.43 -7.33
CA ILE A 13 -2.94 0.57 -8.12
C ILE A 13 -1.44 0.26 -8.02
N VAL A 14 -0.81 0.05 -9.17
CA VAL A 14 0.62 -0.24 -9.30
C VAL A 14 1.36 1.04 -9.66
N VAL A 15 2.37 1.41 -8.88
CA VAL A 15 3.26 2.53 -9.22
C VAL A 15 4.70 2.01 -9.32
N PHE A 16 5.30 2.20 -10.50
CA PHE A 16 6.69 1.86 -10.80
C PHE A 16 7.62 3.04 -10.50
N GLY A 17 8.65 2.85 -9.68
CA GLY A 17 9.65 3.89 -9.38
C GLY A 17 11.03 3.53 -9.92
N SER A 18 11.55 4.34 -10.85
CA SER A 18 12.95 4.30 -11.32
C SER A 18 13.77 5.46 -10.74
N GLY A 19 14.94 5.16 -10.15
CA GLY A 19 16.03 6.14 -9.97
C GLY A 19 16.07 7.03 -8.71
N THR A 20 17.12 6.80 -7.92
CA THR A 20 17.95 7.64 -7.01
C THR A 20 17.41 8.84 -6.19
N VAL A 21 16.19 9.34 -6.34
CA VAL A 21 15.65 10.40 -5.47
C VAL A 21 14.64 9.82 -4.50
N ALA A 22 14.72 10.21 -3.23
CA ALA A 22 13.68 9.85 -2.26
C ALA A 22 12.34 10.42 -2.76
N LYS A 23 11.46 9.56 -3.27
CA LYS A 23 10.17 9.94 -3.86
C LYS A 23 9.10 9.45 -2.93
N ALA A 24 8.53 10.36 -2.15
CA ALA A 24 7.36 10.13 -1.33
C ALA A 24 6.15 10.79 -2.01
N VAL A 25 5.06 10.06 -2.14
CA VAL A 25 3.81 10.55 -2.70
C VAL A 25 2.71 10.28 -1.69
N THR A 26 1.86 11.28 -1.47
CA THR A 26 0.63 11.15 -0.68
C THR A 26 -0.55 11.50 -1.57
N ILE A 27 -1.48 10.57 -1.75
CA ILE A 27 -2.70 10.78 -2.53
C ILE A 27 -3.93 10.27 -1.79
N TYR A 28 -5.08 10.85 -2.08
CA TYR A 28 -6.36 10.24 -1.77
C TYR A 28 -6.70 9.21 -2.84
N ALA A 29 -6.86 7.96 -2.43
CA ALA A 29 -7.14 6.83 -3.32
C ALA A 29 -8.23 5.96 -2.69
N GLU A 30 -9.30 5.70 -3.43
CA GLU A 30 -10.43 4.84 -3.03
C GLU A 30 -11.06 5.18 -1.67
N GLY A 31 -11.13 6.47 -1.31
CA GLY A 31 -11.69 6.91 -0.03
C GLY A 31 -10.74 6.76 1.16
N GLY A 32 -9.51 6.32 0.92
CA GLY A 32 -8.42 6.31 1.89
C GLY A 32 -7.29 7.27 1.52
N LEU A 33 -6.36 7.45 2.45
CA LEU A 33 -5.11 8.18 2.24
C LEU A 33 -3.98 7.18 2.02
N TRP A 34 -3.30 7.27 0.88
CA TRP A 34 -2.17 6.44 0.54
C TRP A 34 -0.89 7.27 0.54
N ASN A 35 0.05 6.93 1.43
CA ASN A 35 1.40 7.45 1.44
C ASN A 35 2.38 6.33 1.06
N TYR A 36 3.11 6.50 -0.02
CA TYR A 36 4.05 5.50 -0.49
C TYR A 36 5.30 6.16 -1.06
N GLY A 37 6.38 5.39 -1.12
CA GLY A 37 7.60 5.93 -1.66
C GLY A 37 8.81 5.02 -1.56
N VAL A 38 9.88 5.51 -2.14
CA VAL A 38 11.21 4.90 -2.09
C VAL A 38 12.16 5.95 -1.54
N GLY A 39 12.82 5.65 -0.43
CA GLY A 39 13.77 6.52 0.26
C GLY A 39 15.22 6.11 0.02
N SER A 40 16.13 6.56 0.87
CA SER A 40 17.54 6.16 0.81
C SER A 40 17.74 4.67 1.10
N SER A 41 17.07 4.16 2.14
CA SER A 41 17.26 2.79 2.65
C SER A 41 16.05 1.88 2.48
N TYR A 42 14.85 2.44 2.35
CA TYR A 42 13.60 1.67 2.39
C TYR A 42 12.63 2.07 1.29
N VAL A 43 11.84 1.13 0.84
CA VAL A 43 10.56 1.35 0.13
C VAL A 43 9.43 1.10 1.12
N TRP A 44 8.37 1.89 1.03
CA TRP A 44 7.21 1.76 1.90
C TRP A 44 5.89 1.97 1.18
N SER A 45 4.84 1.45 1.81
CA SER A 45 3.45 1.67 1.45
C SER A 45 2.63 1.75 2.73
N TYR A 46 2.04 2.91 2.99
CA TYR A 46 1.20 3.18 4.15
C TYR A 46 -0.18 3.61 3.66
N TYR A 47 -1.20 2.81 3.94
CA TYR A 47 -2.55 3.09 3.49
C TYR A 47 -3.50 3.18 4.68
N ASN A 48 -4.34 4.22 4.71
CA ASN A 48 -5.33 4.41 5.76
C ASN A 48 -6.72 4.57 5.15
N HIS A 49 -7.67 3.73 5.58
CA HIS A 49 -9.07 3.84 5.19
C HIS A 49 -9.98 3.77 6.43
N ASN A 50 -10.83 4.79 6.63
CA ASN A 50 -11.59 4.94 7.88
C ASN A 50 -12.81 4.03 7.99
N SER A 51 -13.40 3.59 6.87
CA SER A 51 -14.64 2.79 6.86
C SER A 51 -14.52 1.36 6.30
N LYS A 52 -13.40 0.99 5.65
CA LYS A 52 -13.21 -0.34 5.05
C LYS A 52 -11.93 -1.00 5.56
N ALA A 53 -11.95 -2.33 5.60
CA ALA A 53 -10.72 -3.09 5.81
C ALA A 53 -9.80 -2.89 4.60
N HIS A 54 -8.50 -2.89 4.83
CA HIS A 54 -7.53 -2.58 3.79
C HIS A 54 -6.16 -3.19 4.09
N GLY A 55 -5.23 -3.12 3.15
CA GLY A 55 -3.88 -3.63 3.28
C GLY A 55 -2.88 -2.81 2.46
N SER A 56 -1.60 -3.06 2.70
CA SER A 56 -0.48 -2.41 2.02
C SER A 56 0.63 -3.41 1.77
N THR A 57 1.34 -3.22 0.67
CA THR A 57 2.49 -4.03 0.26
C THR A 57 3.63 -3.12 -0.17
N ALA A 58 4.84 -3.42 0.28
CA ALA A 58 6.07 -2.76 -0.18
C ALA A 58 7.04 -3.83 -0.67
N ILE A 59 7.49 -3.71 -1.93
CA ILE A 59 8.42 -4.64 -2.56
C ILE A 59 9.74 -3.91 -2.76
N GLY A 60 10.76 -4.34 -2.02
CA GLY A 60 12.15 -3.94 -2.17
C GLY A 60 13.02 -5.16 -2.41
N LYS A 61 14.05 -5.38 -1.57
CA LYS A 61 14.84 -6.62 -1.58
C LYS A 61 13.98 -7.87 -1.30
N TYR A 62 12.89 -7.69 -0.57
CA TYR A 62 11.85 -8.68 -0.35
C TYR A 62 10.49 -7.99 -0.28
N ALA A 63 9.42 -8.77 -0.42
CA ALA A 63 8.06 -8.28 -0.25
C ALA A 63 7.68 -8.23 1.23
N SER A 64 7.15 -7.09 1.68
CA SER A 64 6.56 -6.88 3.00
C SER A 64 5.07 -6.62 2.84
N TYR A 65 4.26 -7.21 3.71
CA TYR A 65 2.81 -7.13 3.68
C TYR A 65 2.29 -6.71 5.06
N SER A 66 1.36 -5.77 5.12
CA SER A 66 0.68 -5.42 6.38
C SER A 66 -0.36 -6.46 6.81
N GLY A 67 -0.77 -7.35 5.90
CA GLY A 67 -1.98 -8.15 6.05
C GLY A 67 -3.26 -7.31 5.95
N LYS A 68 -4.41 -7.97 6.22
CA LYS A 68 -5.72 -7.31 6.26
C LYS A 68 -5.86 -6.52 7.56
N THR A 69 -5.74 -5.21 7.45
CA THR A 69 -5.89 -4.24 8.53
C THR A 69 -7.36 -3.77 8.62
N ARG A 70 -7.85 -3.60 9.85
CA ARG A 70 -9.22 -3.12 10.09
C ARG A 70 -9.37 -1.63 9.77
N ALA A 71 -10.60 -1.20 9.51
CA ALA A 71 -10.94 0.20 9.26
C ALA A 71 -10.45 1.11 10.41
N GLY A 72 -9.95 2.31 10.05
CA GLY A 72 -9.43 3.30 11.00
C GLY A 72 -8.07 2.99 11.60
N VAL A 73 -7.42 1.88 11.21
CA VAL A 73 -6.04 1.56 11.56
C VAL A 73 -5.21 1.58 10.29
N GLN A 74 -4.08 2.29 10.31
CA GLN A 74 -3.20 2.37 9.15
C GLN A 74 -2.54 1.02 8.85
N ALA A 75 -2.70 0.54 7.61
CA ALA A 75 -1.93 -0.56 7.06
C ALA A 75 -0.50 -0.09 6.72
N ARG A 76 0.52 -0.75 7.27
CA ARG A 76 1.93 -0.37 7.06
C ARG A 76 2.76 -1.53 6.53
N ALA A 77 3.41 -1.32 5.38
CA ALA A 77 4.41 -2.23 4.83
C ALA A 77 5.68 -1.45 4.46
N SER A 78 6.84 -2.06 4.73
CA SER A 78 8.13 -1.51 4.33
C SER A 78 9.16 -2.60 4.15
N ALA A 79 10.04 -2.43 3.17
CA ALA A 79 11.16 -3.33 2.91
C ALA A 79 12.44 -2.54 2.62
N PRO A 80 13.63 -3.09 2.90
CA PRO A 80 14.88 -2.52 2.44
C PRO A 80 14.84 -2.33 0.93
N LYS A 81 15.29 -1.17 0.47
CA LYS A 81 15.25 -0.78 -0.95
C LYS A 81 16.11 -1.73 -1.80
N ALA A 82 15.59 -2.15 -2.94
CA ALA A 82 16.34 -2.83 -4.01
C ALA A 82 16.98 -1.81 -4.97
N TYR A 83 18.03 -2.23 -5.70
CA TYR A 83 18.68 -1.34 -6.67
C TYR A 83 17.71 -0.86 -7.77
N TRP A 84 16.76 -1.70 -8.15
CA TRP A 84 15.68 -1.44 -9.11
C TRP A 84 14.43 -2.23 -8.71
N GLY A 85 13.31 -1.98 -9.38
CA GLY A 85 12.08 -2.77 -9.19
C GLY A 85 11.38 -2.54 -7.85
N ASN A 86 11.60 -1.38 -7.21
CA ASN A 86 10.88 -1.04 -5.99
C ASN A 86 9.42 -0.71 -6.31
N GLN A 87 8.49 -1.31 -5.58
CA GLN A 87 7.04 -1.14 -5.82
C GLN A 87 6.29 -0.97 -4.50
N SER A 88 5.19 -0.24 -4.58
CA SER A 88 4.28 -0.03 -3.46
C SER A 88 2.85 -0.23 -3.93
N TYR A 89 2.05 -0.91 -3.12
CA TYR A 89 0.65 -1.20 -3.39
C TYR A 89 -0.19 -0.95 -2.14
N TYR A 90 -1.46 -0.68 -2.36
CA TYR A 90 -2.49 -0.78 -1.34
C TYR A 90 -3.64 -1.63 -1.87
N LYS A 91 -4.51 -2.07 -0.96
CA LYS A 91 -5.70 -2.84 -1.29
C LYS A 91 -6.83 -2.48 -0.35
N VAL A 92 -8.04 -2.33 -0.89
CA VAL A 92 -9.29 -2.20 -0.13
C VAL A 92 -10.06 -3.53 -0.22
N TYR A 93 -10.76 -3.91 0.86
CA TYR A 93 -11.59 -5.12 0.94
C TYR A 93 -13.08 -4.80 1.09
#